data_AF-A0A424PPE2-F1
#
_entry.id   AF-A0A424PPE2-F1
#
_cell.length_a   1.000
_cell.length_b   1.000
_cell.length_c   1.000
_cell.angle_alpha   90.00
_cell.angle_beta   90.00
_cell.angle_gamma   90.00
#
_symmetry.space_group_name_H-M   'P 1'
#
loop_
_entity.id
_entity.type
_entity.pdbx_description
1 polymer ?
#
loop_
_entity_poly.entity_id
_entity_poly.type
_entity_poly.pdbx_seq_one_letter_code
_entity_poly.pdbx_strand_id
1 'polypeptide(L)'
;MKRAVTRRGTAFAFFLPLSNRFFLQERSDAIKERFTLPCFMTSTRRFRCCLVGGTFDRLHAGHRLLLNAACKNADSVEIHITSDSMAEGKSPFIQSFEDRMNELHDWATGRSGCKISVHQLNDVHGPAPHHSTADAIVATPETIGMCHSINEERRKNGLSKLHIIEVMHLDGVEGGIISSSAIRNGHMDREGHPWMPMQLRNSLLKMASALDEELKTPMGSLFEGPENDPEIGMAAALDGLPTPHGAIITVGDVTTKTMLDMGLTPDIALIDGFTKRSELDESLKVNTGLFQHHLHSENPAGHLTPSLNQAIAKALLAEETLVLEVDGEEDLAPLVIHCLAPIGTIVLYGQPKRGVVVQYTSLEVKQRCRYLLSLFEVIQ
;
A
#
# COMPACT_ATOMS: atom_id res chain seq x y z
N MET A 1 -44.11 -31.44 -11.45
CA MET A 1 -44.50 -32.51 -12.39
C MET A 1 -43.28 -32.97 -13.16
N LYS A 2 -42.98 -34.27 -13.13
CA LYS A 2 -41.91 -34.92 -13.92
C LYS A 2 -42.26 -34.89 -15.41
N ARG A 3 -41.27 -34.69 -16.29
CA ARG A 3 -40.95 -35.59 -17.43
C ARG A 3 -39.68 -35.16 -18.16
N ALA A 4 -38.74 -36.09 -18.24
CA ALA A 4 -37.64 -36.13 -19.19
C ALA A 4 -38.12 -36.65 -20.56
N VAL A 5 -37.30 -36.51 -21.62
CA VAL A 5 -36.90 -37.58 -22.60
C VAL A 5 -36.13 -37.02 -23.82
N THR A 6 -34.85 -37.43 -23.90
CA THR A 6 -33.97 -37.88 -25.03
C THR A 6 -33.65 -37.11 -26.35
N ARG A 7 -32.33 -36.90 -26.54
CA ARG A 7 -31.35 -37.32 -27.61
C ARG A 7 -31.64 -37.24 -29.13
N ARG A 8 -30.66 -36.67 -29.86
CA ARG A 8 -29.88 -37.12 -31.08
C ARG A 8 -29.30 -35.86 -31.77
N GLY A 9 -28.10 -35.70 -32.33
CA GLY A 9 -26.95 -36.56 -32.69
C GLY A 9 -26.70 -36.56 -34.21
N THR A 10 -25.67 -35.85 -34.72
CA THR A 10 -24.94 -36.03 -36.03
C THR A 10 -23.84 -34.94 -36.10
N ALA A 11 -22.51 -35.15 -36.11
CA ALA A 11 -21.59 -35.96 -36.93
C ALA A 11 -21.31 -35.39 -38.35
N PHE A 12 -20.10 -34.86 -38.56
CA PHE A 12 -19.44 -34.75 -39.87
C PHE A 12 -17.97 -35.12 -39.72
N ALA A 13 -17.52 -36.03 -40.57
CA ALA A 13 -16.17 -36.56 -40.66
C ALA A 13 -15.61 -36.28 -42.05
N PHE A 14 -14.32 -35.97 -42.21
CA PHE A 14 -13.59 -36.21 -43.46
C PHE A 14 -12.09 -36.51 -43.21
N PHE A 15 -11.73 -37.75 -43.53
CA PHE A 15 -10.53 -38.28 -44.23
C PHE A 15 -9.08 -38.15 -43.70
N LEU A 16 -8.46 -39.34 -43.58
CA LEU A 16 -7.03 -39.70 -43.51
C LEU A 16 -6.38 -39.81 -44.91
N PRO A 17 -5.04 -39.94 -45.01
CA PRO A 17 -4.42 -41.25 -45.34
C PRO A 17 -3.19 -41.61 -44.45
N LEU A 18 -3.04 -42.87 -43.98
CA LEU A 18 -2.15 -43.97 -44.47
C LEU A 18 -0.64 -43.59 -44.43
N SER A 19 0.34 -44.30 -43.85
CA SER A 19 0.61 -45.73 -43.58
C SER A 19 1.75 -45.76 -42.54
N ASN A 20 1.90 -46.72 -41.61
CA ASN A 20 2.60 -47.98 -41.86
C ASN A 20 2.49 -48.89 -40.62
N ARG A 21 2.58 -50.18 -40.86
CA ARG A 21 2.06 -51.28 -40.04
C ARG A 21 3.21 -52.19 -39.59
N PHE A 22 3.05 -52.82 -38.42
CA PHE A 22 3.71 -54.04 -37.91
C PHE A 22 5.16 -53.98 -37.38
N PHE A 23 5.31 -54.26 -36.07
CA PHE A 23 5.89 -55.52 -35.60
C PHE A 23 5.40 -55.89 -34.18
N LEU A 24 5.07 -57.17 -34.01
CA LEU A 24 4.62 -57.89 -32.81
C LEU A 24 5.71 -57.88 -31.70
N GLN A 25 5.40 -57.60 -30.44
CA GLN A 25 4.98 -58.54 -29.37
C GLN A 25 6.01 -59.66 -29.08
N GLU A 26 6.75 -59.55 -27.97
CA GLU A 26 6.76 -60.54 -26.86
C GLU A 26 7.86 -60.31 -25.78
N ARG A 27 7.45 -60.53 -24.51
CA ARG A 27 8.21 -60.93 -23.30
C ARG A 27 9.14 -59.90 -22.64
N SER A 28 9.40 -59.94 -21.34
CA SER A 28 8.71 -60.32 -20.10
C SER A 28 9.69 -59.91 -19.00
N ASP A 29 9.17 -59.41 -17.88
CA ASP A 29 9.82 -59.46 -16.56
C ASP A 29 11.27 -58.94 -16.42
N ALA A 30 11.40 -57.69 -15.99
CA ALA A 30 12.54 -57.27 -15.17
C ALA A 30 12.14 -56.15 -14.19
N ILE A 31 12.10 -56.53 -12.91
CA ILE A 31 12.46 -55.74 -11.73
C ILE A 31 11.50 -54.58 -11.35
N LYS A 32 10.55 -54.93 -10.46
CA LYS A 32 9.92 -54.00 -9.52
C LYS A 32 10.96 -53.55 -8.48
N GLU A 33 11.63 -52.42 -8.72
CA GLU A 33 12.23 -51.65 -7.64
C GLU A 33 11.36 -50.44 -7.34
N ARG A 34 10.58 -50.53 -6.26
CA ARG A 34 9.99 -49.37 -5.60
C ARG A 34 11.14 -48.55 -5.04
N PHE A 35 11.47 -47.44 -5.68
CA PHE A 35 12.20 -46.37 -5.01
C PHE A 35 11.28 -45.76 -3.94
N THR A 36 11.24 -46.40 -2.77
CA THR A 36 10.83 -45.74 -1.53
C THR A 36 11.91 -44.73 -1.19
N LEU A 37 11.70 -43.47 -1.56
CA LEU A 37 12.40 -42.35 -0.97
C LEU A 37 12.20 -42.43 0.55
N PRO A 38 13.28 -42.40 1.37
CA PRO A 38 13.12 -42.26 2.80
C PRO A 38 12.57 -40.85 3.07
N CYS A 39 11.28 -40.75 3.33
CA CYS A 39 10.67 -39.56 3.90
C CYS A 39 11.04 -39.51 5.39
N PHE A 40 12.26 -39.08 5.69
CA PHE A 40 12.65 -38.61 7.01
C PHE A 40 13.66 -37.48 6.85
N MET A 41 13.17 -36.30 6.45
CA MET A 41 13.79 -35.06 6.93
C MET A 41 13.04 -34.68 8.20
N THR A 42 13.48 -35.21 9.35
CA THR A 42 13.14 -34.55 10.61
C THR A 42 13.84 -33.20 10.58
N SER A 43 13.12 -32.16 10.17
CA SER A 43 13.52 -30.78 10.42
C SER A 43 13.51 -30.58 11.93
N THR A 44 14.57 -31.00 12.62
CA THR A 44 14.75 -30.69 14.04
C THR A 44 14.90 -29.19 14.14
N ARG A 45 13.85 -28.51 14.59
CA ARG A 45 13.89 -27.10 14.91
C ARG A 45 14.88 -26.90 16.04
N ARG A 46 15.64 -25.81 15.97
CA ARG A 46 16.80 -25.58 16.83
C ARG A 46 16.41 -25.07 18.22
N PHE A 47 15.26 -24.41 18.33
CA PHE A 47 14.78 -23.74 19.54
C PHE A 47 13.40 -24.24 19.93
N ARG A 48 13.07 -24.17 21.22
CA ARG A 48 11.75 -24.58 21.71
C ARG A 48 10.76 -23.44 21.60
N CYS A 49 11.13 -22.26 22.10
CA CYS A 49 10.27 -21.09 22.07
C CYS A 49 11.06 -19.84 21.67
N CYS A 50 10.60 -19.22 20.59
CA CYS A 50 11.19 -18.01 20.04
C CYS A 50 10.24 -16.81 20.21
N LEU A 51 10.76 -15.73 20.80
CA LEU A 51 10.04 -14.48 20.97
C LEU A 51 10.23 -13.58 19.75
N VAL A 52 9.16 -12.94 19.30
CA VAL A 52 9.21 -11.89 18.27
C VAL A 52 8.44 -10.67 18.78
N GLY A 53 9.11 -9.53 18.91
CA GLY A 53 8.49 -8.27 19.30
C GLY A 53 8.40 -7.30 18.13
N GLY A 54 7.31 -6.54 18.03
CA GLY A 54 7.17 -5.53 16.98
C GLY A 54 5.87 -4.76 17.05
N THR A 55 5.79 -3.67 16.29
CA THR A 55 4.51 -2.96 16.11
C THR A 55 3.62 -3.66 15.10
N PHE A 56 4.20 -4.29 14.07
CA PHE A 56 3.49 -5.02 13.01
C PHE A 56 2.41 -4.20 12.30
N ASP A 57 2.65 -2.90 12.13
CA ASP A 57 1.76 -2.03 11.35
C ASP A 57 1.81 -2.43 9.87
N ARG A 58 0.65 -2.74 9.28
CA ARG A 58 0.47 -3.17 7.88
C ARG A 58 1.41 -4.30 7.52
N LEU A 59 1.04 -5.54 7.88
CA LEU A 59 1.92 -6.71 7.77
C LEU A 59 2.52 -6.87 6.37
N HIS A 60 3.80 -6.49 6.22
CA HIS A 60 4.52 -6.44 4.95
C HIS A 60 5.57 -7.55 4.81
N ALA A 61 6.22 -7.63 3.64
CA ALA A 61 7.18 -8.68 3.31
C ALA A 61 8.30 -8.84 4.34
N GLY A 62 8.86 -7.71 4.83
CA GLY A 62 9.84 -7.70 5.91
C GLY A 62 9.36 -8.38 7.20
N HIS A 63 8.16 -8.05 7.70
CA HIS A 63 7.59 -8.74 8.88
C HIS A 63 7.40 -10.24 8.61
N ARG A 64 6.91 -10.61 7.43
CA ARG A 64 6.71 -12.02 7.08
C ARG A 64 8.03 -12.78 7.01
N LEU A 65 9.11 -12.16 6.53
CA LEU A 65 10.45 -12.74 6.56
C LEU A 65 10.92 -13.00 8.00
N LEU A 66 10.81 -12.00 8.88
CA LEU A 66 11.14 -12.08 10.30
C LEU A 66 10.41 -13.26 10.98
N LEU A 67 9.08 -13.31 10.80
CA LEU A 67 8.24 -14.33 11.40
C LEU A 67 8.48 -15.73 10.81
N ASN A 68 8.77 -15.82 9.50
CA ASN A 68 9.15 -17.07 8.85
C ASN A 68 10.48 -17.60 9.38
N ALA A 69 11.47 -16.73 9.62
CA ALA A 69 12.73 -17.11 10.22
C ALA A 69 12.53 -17.67 11.64
N ALA A 70 11.65 -17.06 12.45
CA ALA A 70 11.26 -17.57 13.75
C ALA A 70 10.66 -18.98 13.63
N CYS A 71 9.63 -19.14 12.77
CA CYS A 71 8.91 -20.40 12.60
C CYS A 71 9.79 -21.53 12.03
N LYS A 72 10.80 -21.20 11.22
CA LYS A 72 11.74 -22.18 10.68
C LYS A 72 12.70 -22.72 11.74
N ASN A 73 13.03 -21.91 12.75
CA ASN A 73 14.04 -22.24 13.74
C ASN A 73 13.47 -22.73 15.08
N ALA A 74 12.18 -22.48 15.39
CA ALA A 74 11.60 -22.77 16.70
C ALA A 74 10.31 -23.59 16.66
N ASP A 75 10.08 -24.48 17.63
CA ASP A 75 8.85 -25.28 17.75
C ASP A 75 7.61 -24.41 18.04
N SER A 76 7.75 -23.42 18.91
CA SER A 76 6.75 -22.38 19.18
C SER A 76 7.31 -20.98 18.97
N VAL A 77 6.43 -20.08 18.52
CA VAL A 77 6.70 -18.66 18.34
C VAL A 77 5.64 -17.86 19.09
N GLU A 78 6.11 -16.92 19.90
CA GLU A 78 5.27 -15.96 20.63
C GLU A 78 5.50 -14.58 20.03
N ILE A 79 4.44 -14.04 19.41
CA ILE A 79 4.45 -12.74 18.75
C ILE A 79 3.88 -11.72 19.72
N HIS A 80 4.67 -10.71 20.05
CA HIS A 80 4.32 -9.64 20.97
C HIS A 80 4.13 -8.33 20.21
N ILE A 81 2.89 -7.88 20.13
CA ILE A 81 2.50 -6.69 19.38
C ILE A 81 2.37 -5.49 20.34
N THR A 82 3.03 -4.37 20.04
CA THR A 82 2.91 -3.13 20.84
C THR A 82 1.45 -2.68 20.97
N SER A 83 1.05 -2.22 22.16
CA SER A 83 -0.23 -1.55 22.41
C SER A 83 -0.38 -0.28 21.55
N ASP A 84 -1.61 0.24 21.42
CA ASP A 84 -1.87 1.48 20.68
C ASP A 84 -1.15 2.67 21.30
N SER A 85 -1.12 2.79 22.64
CA SER A 85 -0.35 3.83 23.33
C SER A 85 1.14 3.85 22.97
N MET A 86 1.74 2.68 22.74
CA MET A 86 3.14 2.58 22.29
C MET A 86 3.30 2.83 20.79
N ALA A 87 2.30 2.50 20.00
CA ALA A 87 2.30 2.67 18.54
C ALA A 87 2.09 4.14 18.15
N GLU A 88 1.11 4.82 18.76
CA GLU A 88 0.74 6.22 18.49
C GLU A 88 1.92 7.18 18.66
N GLY A 89 2.81 6.90 19.62
CA GLY A 89 4.05 7.68 19.81
C GLY A 89 5.01 7.65 18.60
N LYS A 90 4.81 6.75 17.63
CA LYS A 90 5.58 6.68 16.38
C LYS A 90 4.88 7.37 15.21
N SER A 91 3.57 7.21 15.10
CA SER A 91 2.78 7.81 14.02
C SER A 91 1.28 7.70 14.33
N PRO A 92 0.50 8.76 14.06
CA PRO A 92 -0.95 8.74 14.21
C PRO A 92 -1.69 7.83 13.21
N PHE A 93 -1.01 7.36 12.15
CA PHE A 93 -1.60 6.54 11.07
C PHE A 93 -1.32 5.05 11.21
N ILE A 94 -0.78 4.62 12.35
CA ILE A 94 -0.62 3.20 12.66
C ILE A 94 -2.00 2.56 12.86
N GLN A 95 -2.17 1.34 12.35
CA GLN A 95 -3.40 0.59 12.54
C GLN A 95 -3.68 0.32 14.03
N SER A 96 -4.95 0.16 14.38
CA SER A 96 -5.36 -0.22 15.74
C SER A 96 -4.72 -1.55 16.16
N PHE A 97 -4.62 -1.79 17.47
CA PHE A 97 -4.13 -3.06 18.00
C PHE A 97 -4.94 -4.23 17.47
N GLU A 98 -6.26 -4.06 17.41
CA GLU A 98 -7.19 -5.06 16.90
C GLU A 98 -6.90 -5.41 15.44
N ASP A 99 -6.75 -4.42 14.56
CA ASP A 99 -6.45 -4.67 13.14
C ASP A 99 -5.11 -5.40 12.96
N ARG A 100 -4.08 -4.99 13.70
CA ARG A 100 -2.74 -5.60 13.64
C ARG A 100 -2.75 -7.03 14.18
N MET A 101 -3.50 -7.27 15.25
CA MET A 101 -3.69 -8.59 15.86
C MET A 101 -4.44 -9.53 14.90
N ASN A 102 -5.53 -9.05 14.30
CA ASN A 102 -6.34 -9.81 13.34
C ASN A 102 -5.50 -10.20 12.11
N GLU A 103 -4.74 -9.26 11.55
CA GLU A 103 -3.86 -9.53 10.40
C GLU A 103 -2.78 -10.60 10.71
N LEU A 104 -2.23 -10.58 11.93
CA LEU A 104 -1.27 -11.60 12.38
C LEU A 104 -1.93 -12.95 12.64
N HIS A 105 -3.16 -12.98 13.17
CA HIS A 105 -3.93 -14.21 13.31
C HIS A 105 -4.27 -14.84 11.96
N ASP A 106 -4.70 -14.03 10.98
CA ASP A 106 -4.96 -14.50 9.62
C ASP A 106 -3.69 -15.06 8.98
N TRP A 107 -2.57 -14.35 9.13
CA TRP A 107 -1.26 -14.83 8.69
C TRP A 107 -0.84 -16.15 9.38
N ALA A 108 -1.18 -16.34 10.66
CA ALA A 108 -0.88 -17.56 11.41
C ALA A 108 -1.78 -18.75 11.00
N THR A 109 -3.02 -18.49 10.58
CA THR A 109 -4.07 -19.50 10.32
C THR A 109 -3.74 -20.46 9.17
N GLY A 110 -2.75 -20.15 8.34
CA GLY A 110 -2.30 -21.02 7.23
C GLY A 110 -1.04 -21.86 7.50
N ARG A 111 -0.44 -21.79 8.70
CA ARG A 111 0.88 -22.41 8.95
C ARG A 111 0.82 -23.74 9.66
N SER A 112 1.33 -24.78 8.99
CA SER A 112 1.58 -26.08 9.60
C SER A 112 2.99 -26.19 10.20
N GLY A 113 3.10 -26.84 11.35
CA GLY A 113 4.37 -27.26 11.94
C GLY A 113 4.94 -26.32 13.01
N CYS A 114 4.48 -25.07 13.11
CA CYS A 114 4.87 -24.11 14.16
C CYS A 114 3.68 -23.74 15.03
N LYS A 115 3.82 -23.82 16.35
CA LYS A 115 2.81 -23.29 17.27
C LYS A 115 2.99 -21.78 17.36
N ILE A 116 1.98 -21.00 17.01
CA ILE A 116 2.04 -19.54 17.03
C ILE A 116 1.01 -19.03 18.02
N SER A 117 1.43 -18.11 18.88
CA SER A 117 0.53 -17.34 19.75
C SER A 117 0.86 -15.86 19.61
N VAL A 118 -0.17 -15.02 19.76
CA VAL A 118 -0.07 -13.59 19.55
C VAL A 118 -0.56 -12.91 20.83
N HIS A 119 0.21 -11.95 21.31
CA HIS A 119 0.02 -11.31 22.62
C HIS A 119 0.24 -9.80 22.51
N GLN A 120 -0.39 -9.06 23.41
CA GLN A 120 -0.15 -7.64 23.56
C GLN A 120 1.14 -7.37 24.36
N LEU A 121 1.87 -6.34 23.95
CA LEU A 121 3.06 -5.81 24.59
C LEU A 121 2.76 -4.41 25.12
N ASN A 122 2.88 -4.23 26.43
CA ASN A 122 2.57 -2.97 27.13
C ASN A 122 3.81 -2.24 27.65
N ASP A 123 5.00 -2.83 27.46
CA ASP A 123 6.29 -2.27 27.89
C ASP A 123 7.38 -2.61 26.87
N VAL A 124 8.56 -1.98 26.99
CA VAL A 124 9.62 -2.05 25.98
C VAL A 124 10.28 -3.44 25.88
N HIS A 125 10.34 -4.21 26.96
CA HIS A 125 11.06 -5.49 27.01
C HIS A 125 10.11 -6.71 26.98
N GLY A 126 8.84 -6.51 27.34
CA GLY A 126 7.83 -7.54 27.36
C GLY A 126 8.16 -8.69 28.30
N PRO A 127 7.74 -9.92 27.98
CA PRO A 127 8.02 -11.06 28.86
C PRO A 127 9.49 -11.47 28.83
N ALA A 128 10.29 -11.01 27.85
CA ALA A 128 11.60 -11.57 27.54
C ALA A 128 12.58 -11.58 28.73
N PRO A 129 12.63 -10.57 29.63
CA PRO A 129 13.50 -10.59 30.82
C PRO A 129 13.14 -11.65 31.86
N HIS A 130 11.91 -12.17 31.85
CA HIS A 130 11.37 -13.09 32.86
C HIS A 130 10.89 -14.43 32.27
N HIS A 131 10.85 -14.56 30.93
CA HIS A 131 10.35 -15.76 30.25
C HIS A 131 11.33 -16.94 30.35
N SER A 132 11.07 -17.86 31.27
CA SER A 132 11.98 -18.96 31.62
C SER A 132 12.05 -20.08 30.57
N THR A 133 11.03 -20.21 29.72
CA THR A 133 10.94 -21.28 28.70
C THR A 133 11.46 -20.84 27.33
N ALA A 134 11.60 -19.53 27.08
CA ALA A 134 12.12 -19.01 25.83
C ALA A 134 13.64 -19.24 25.73
N ASP A 135 14.09 -19.65 24.56
CA ASP A 135 15.50 -19.93 24.24
C ASP A 135 15.99 -19.20 22.98
N ALA A 136 15.11 -18.50 22.26
CA ALA A 136 15.48 -17.61 21.16
C ALA A 136 14.67 -16.31 21.12
N ILE A 137 15.22 -15.29 20.47
CA ILE A 137 14.55 -14.03 20.12
C ILE A 137 14.96 -13.63 18.70
N VAL A 138 14.03 -13.13 17.89
CA VAL A 138 14.36 -12.64 16.54
C VAL A 138 14.57 -11.14 16.56
N ALA A 139 15.59 -10.68 15.83
CA ALA A 139 15.93 -9.27 15.70
C ALA A 139 16.16 -8.90 14.24
N THR A 140 15.82 -7.65 13.91
CA THR A 140 16.33 -6.92 12.75
C THR A 140 17.59 -6.14 13.14
N PRO A 141 18.35 -5.58 12.18
CA PRO A 141 19.50 -4.72 12.49
C PRO A 141 19.17 -3.56 13.44
N GLU A 142 17.95 -3.01 13.44
CA GLU A 142 17.54 -1.93 14.36
C GLU A 142 17.23 -2.44 15.77
N THR A 143 16.73 -3.67 15.89
CA THR A 143 16.24 -4.22 17.17
C THR A 143 17.26 -5.12 17.86
N ILE A 144 18.41 -5.40 17.22
CA ILE A 144 19.48 -6.23 17.79
C ILE A 144 20.04 -5.64 19.09
N GLY A 145 20.22 -4.33 19.17
CA GLY A 145 20.68 -3.64 20.39
C GLY A 145 19.73 -3.85 21.57
N MET A 146 18.41 -3.82 21.30
CA MET A 146 17.39 -4.12 22.32
C MET A 146 17.48 -5.57 22.79
N CYS A 147 17.72 -6.51 21.88
CA CYS A 147 17.88 -7.93 22.23
C CYS A 147 19.12 -8.18 23.10
N HIS A 148 20.20 -7.41 22.90
CA HIS A 148 21.36 -7.44 23.79
C HIS A 148 21.03 -6.92 25.19
N SER A 149 20.33 -5.79 25.31
CA SER A 149 19.84 -5.25 26.59
C SER A 149 18.97 -6.26 27.35
N ILE A 150 18.02 -6.90 26.65
CA ILE A 150 17.17 -7.97 27.21
C ILE A 150 18.04 -9.11 27.76
N ASN A 151 19.09 -9.52 27.05
CA ASN A 151 19.99 -10.58 27.50
C ASN A 151 20.82 -10.20 28.74
N GLU A 152 21.16 -8.93 28.92
CA GLU A 152 21.80 -8.45 30.15
C GLU A 152 20.85 -8.51 31.34
N GLU A 153 19.58 -8.12 31.14
CA GLU A 153 18.55 -8.17 32.16
C GLU A 153 18.19 -9.61 32.55
N ARG A 154 18.07 -10.51 31.57
CA ARG A 154 17.90 -11.95 31.81
C ARG A 154 18.99 -12.52 32.71
N ARG A 155 20.25 -12.12 32.47
CA ARG A 155 21.38 -12.55 33.31
C ARG A 155 21.24 -12.03 34.76
N LYS A 156 20.77 -10.79 34.95
CA LYS A 156 20.48 -10.24 36.29
C LYS A 156 19.35 -11.01 36.98
N ASN A 157 18.38 -11.49 36.21
CA ASN A 157 17.26 -12.31 36.69
C ASN A 157 17.58 -13.81 36.81
N GLY A 158 18.84 -14.22 36.62
CA GLY A 158 19.26 -15.63 36.74
C GLY A 158 18.84 -16.54 35.58
N LEU A 159 18.41 -15.97 34.44
CA LEU A 159 18.03 -16.69 33.24
C LEU A 159 19.19 -16.80 32.23
N SER A 160 19.16 -17.86 31.41
CA SER A 160 20.08 -18.02 30.29
C SER A 160 19.80 -16.97 29.19
N LYS A 161 20.85 -16.59 28.47
CA LYS A 161 20.72 -15.70 27.31
C LYS A 161 19.87 -16.38 26.22
N LEU A 162 18.97 -15.62 25.61
CA LEU A 162 18.27 -15.98 24.38
C LEU A 162 19.27 -15.97 23.22
N HIS A 163 19.17 -16.98 22.36
CA HIS A 163 19.85 -16.92 21.08
C HIS A 163 19.19 -15.87 20.18
N ILE A 164 19.96 -14.92 19.66
CA ILE A 164 19.47 -13.88 18.78
C ILE A 164 19.52 -14.41 17.34
N ILE A 165 18.35 -14.53 16.72
CA ILE A 165 18.21 -14.84 15.29
C ILE A 165 18.14 -13.51 14.55
N GLU A 166 19.24 -13.11 13.93
CA GLU A 166 19.29 -11.89 13.13
C GLU A 166 18.69 -12.12 11.74
N VAL A 167 17.79 -11.22 11.33
CA VAL A 167 17.12 -11.24 10.03
C VAL A 167 17.32 -9.89 9.37
N MET A 168 18.01 -9.91 8.22
CA MET A 168 18.20 -8.72 7.40
C MET A 168 16.89 -8.23 6.80
N HIS A 169 16.85 -6.93 6.49
CA HIS A 169 15.73 -6.35 5.76
C HIS A 169 15.61 -6.85 4.35
N LEU A 170 14.40 -6.71 3.82
CA LEU A 170 14.14 -6.79 2.39
C LEU A 170 14.18 -5.39 1.80
N ASP A 171 14.83 -5.28 0.64
CA ASP A 171 14.85 -4.06 -0.14
C ASP A 171 13.61 -3.98 -1.05
N GLY A 172 13.10 -2.77 -1.22
CA GLY A 172 12.07 -2.47 -2.21
C GLY A 172 12.63 -2.52 -3.63
N VAL A 173 11.73 -2.64 -4.62
CA VAL A 173 12.13 -2.78 -6.03
C VAL A 173 12.93 -1.58 -6.55
N GLU A 174 12.61 -0.37 -6.11
CA GLU A 174 13.34 0.86 -6.46
C GLU A 174 14.32 1.31 -5.36
N GLY A 175 14.69 0.39 -4.47
CA GLY A 175 15.55 0.67 -3.32
C GLY A 175 14.78 1.08 -2.06
N GLY A 176 15.54 1.31 -0.99
CA GLY A 176 15.01 1.52 0.35
C GLY A 176 14.53 0.23 1.01
N ILE A 177 14.35 0.27 2.33
CA ILE A 177 13.91 -0.88 3.12
C ILE A 177 12.39 -1.00 3.10
N ILE A 178 11.86 -2.21 2.87
CA ILE A 178 10.43 -2.51 3.03
C ILE A 178 10.06 -2.40 4.52
N SER A 179 9.42 -1.29 4.87
CA SER A 179 9.04 -0.95 6.25
C SER A 179 7.64 -0.34 6.31
N SER A 180 6.97 -0.46 7.46
CA SER A 180 5.68 0.19 7.70
C SER A 180 5.73 1.70 7.44
N SER A 181 6.82 2.36 7.80
CA SER A 181 6.98 3.81 7.56
C SER A 181 7.06 4.13 6.06
N ALA A 182 7.80 3.35 5.26
CA ALA A 182 7.85 3.54 3.82
C ALA A 182 6.47 3.32 3.15
N ILE A 183 5.70 2.35 3.66
CA ILE A 183 4.34 2.08 3.18
C ILE A 183 3.40 3.24 3.53
N ARG A 184 3.43 3.72 4.78
CA ARG A 184 2.61 4.86 5.22
C ARG A 184 2.96 6.14 4.46
N ASN A 185 4.23 6.36 4.15
CA ASN A 185 4.66 7.55 3.41
C ASN A 185 4.42 7.44 1.89
N GLY A 186 3.77 6.36 1.41
CA GLY A 186 3.42 6.22 -0.01
C GLY A 186 4.60 5.87 -0.92
N HIS A 187 5.75 5.46 -0.38
CA HIS A 187 6.91 5.08 -1.20
C HIS A 187 6.73 3.72 -1.89
N MET A 188 6.07 2.78 -1.22
CA MET A 188 5.88 1.41 -1.72
C MET A 188 4.64 0.74 -1.12
N ASP A 189 4.23 -0.37 -1.72
CA ASP A 189 3.23 -1.27 -1.16
C ASP A 189 3.85 -2.30 -0.19
N ARG A 190 3.01 -3.21 0.32
CA ARG A 190 3.40 -4.23 1.31
C ARG A 190 4.38 -5.27 0.79
N GLU A 191 4.57 -5.34 -0.53
CA GLU A 191 5.53 -6.24 -1.20
C GLU A 191 6.81 -5.52 -1.64
N GLY A 192 6.88 -4.20 -1.44
CA GLY A 192 8.03 -3.38 -1.84
C GLY A 192 7.97 -2.87 -3.28
N HIS A 193 6.81 -2.96 -3.95
CA HIS A 193 6.62 -2.35 -5.26
C HIS A 193 6.21 -0.88 -5.11
N PRO A 194 6.77 0.04 -5.91
CA PRO A 194 6.33 1.44 -5.90
C PRO A 194 4.87 1.56 -6.35
N TRP A 195 4.17 2.57 -5.83
CA TRP A 195 2.80 2.88 -6.29
C TRP A 195 2.78 3.46 -7.70
N MET A 196 3.82 4.22 -8.05
CA MET A 196 4.07 4.70 -9.41
C MET A 196 5.57 4.52 -9.73
N PRO A 197 5.95 3.49 -10.51
CA PRO A 197 7.33 3.25 -10.92
C PRO A 197 8.01 4.47 -11.54
N MET A 198 9.31 4.63 -11.31
CA MET A 198 10.15 5.70 -11.84
C MET A 198 10.10 5.77 -13.38
N GLN A 199 10.02 4.62 -14.05
CA GLN A 199 9.87 4.56 -15.50
C GLN A 199 8.57 5.25 -15.96
N LEU A 200 7.45 5.00 -15.28
CA LEU A 200 6.17 5.67 -15.59
C LEU A 200 6.22 7.15 -15.21
N ARG A 201 6.82 7.51 -14.07
CA ARG A 201 6.99 8.92 -13.66
C ARG A 201 7.76 9.75 -14.68
N ASN A 202 8.72 9.14 -15.37
CA ASN A 202 9.55 9.81 -16.38
C ASN A 202 9.04 9.65 -17.81
N SER A 203 7.88 9.03 -18.00
CA SER A 203 7.26 8.84 -19.32
C SER A 203 6.11 9.81 -19.54
N LEU A 204 5.83 10.15 -20.81
CA LEU A 204 4.60 10.82 -21.19
C LEU A 204 3.47 9.77 -21.24
N LEU A 205 2.47 9.93 -20.39
CA LEU A 205 1.32 9.03 -20.36
C LEU A 205 0.12 9.72 -21.01
N LYS A 206 -0.58 9.01 -21.89
CA LYS A 206 -1.83 9.48 -22.50
C LYS A 206 -2.99 8.62 -22.03
N MET A 207 -4.06 9.30 -21.64
CA MET A 207 -5.29 8.65 -21.22
C MET A 207 -5.90 7.87 -22.40
N ALA A 208 -6.15 6.59 -22.21
CA ALA A 208 -6.91 5.78 -23.15
C ALA A 208 -8.39 6.17 -23.08
N SER A 209 -9.08 6.25 -24.23
CA SER A 209 -10.51 6.63 -24.27
C SER A 209 -11.43 5.67 -23.51
N ALA A 210 -10.97 4.45 -23.23
CA ALA A 210 -11.70 3.47 -22.41
C ALA A 210 -11.86 3.92 -20.94
N LEU A 211 -11.03 4.86 -20.46
CA LEU A 211 -11.05 5.38 -19.08
C LEU A 211 -12.11 6.47 -18.85
N ASP A 212 -12.71 7.01 -19.90
CA ASP A 212 -13.64 8.14 -19.80
C ASP A 212 -14.81 7.86 -18.83
N GLU A 213 -15.37 6.65 -18.85
CA GLU A 213 -16.48 6.28 -17.95
C GLU A 213 -16.02 6.02 -16.52
N GLU A 214 -14.82 5.47 -16.34
CA GLU A 214 -14.28 5.14 -15.02
C GLU A 214 -13.88 6.40 -14.23
N LEU A 215 -13.38 7.41 -14.94
CA LEU A 215 -12.98 8.70 -14.36
C LEU A 215 -14.16 9.68 -14.17
N LYS A 216 -15.28 9.50 -14.88
CA LYS A 216 -16.52 10.27 -14.64
C LYS A 216 -17.14 9.99 -13.28
N THR A 217 -16.85 8.83 -12.69
CA THR A 217 -17.33 8.50 -11.35
C THR A 217 -16.35 9.08 -10.32
N PRO A 218 -16.76 10.08 -9.52
CA PRO A 218 -15.85 10.74 -8.59
C PRO A 218 -15.21 9.71 -7.66
N MET A 219 -13.90 9.81 -7.54
CA MET A 219 -13.12 9.06 -6.56
C MET A 219 -13.26 9.82 -5.24
N GLY A 220 -14.27 9.48 -4.44
CA GLY A 220 -14.42 10.04 -3.10
C GLY A 220 -15.86 10.34 -2.71
N SER A 221 -15.99 11.01 -1.57
CA SER A 221 -17.27 11.51 -1.08
C SER A 221 -17.54 12.86 -1.70
N LEU A 222 -18.68 12.99 -2.39
CA LEU A 222 -19.14 14.26 -2.93
C LEU A 222 -19.92 15.03 -1.87
N PHE A 223 -19.53 16.28 -1.65
CA PHE A 223 -20.23 17.25 -0.83
C PHE A 223 -20.89 18.27 -1.76
N GLU A 224 -22.23 18.24 -1.78
CA GLU A 224 -23.00 19.08 -2.69
C GLU A 224 -23.04 20.53 -2.20
N GLY A 225 -22.92 21.47 -3.14
CA GLY A 225 -23.00 22.90 -2.88
C GLY A 225 -23.60 23.63 -4.09
N PRO A 226 -24.34 24.73 -3.90
CA PRO A 226 -24.80 25.55 -5.02
C PRO A 226 -23.63 26.03 -5.87
N GLU A 227 -23.79 26.06 -7.20
CA GLU A 227 -22.73 26.54 -8.11
C GLU A 227 -22.34 28.00 -7.82
N ASN A 228 -23.27 28.79 -7.30
CA ASN A 228 -23.06 30.19 -6.91
C ASN A 228 -22.52 30.37 -5.49
N ASP A 229 -22.43 29.29 -4.71
CA ASP A 229 -22.00 29.32 -3.31
C ASP A 229 -21.21 28.03 -2.95
N PRO A 230 -19.98 27.89 -3.49
CA PRO A 230 -19.15 26.71 -3.26
C PRO A 230 -18.69 26.55 -1.81
N GLU A 231 -18.76 27.62 -1.00
CA GLU A 231 -18.36 27.61 0.42
C GLU A 231 -19.21 26.64 1.24
N ILE A 232 -20.49 26.48 0.91
CA ILE A 232 -21.38 25.53 1.60
C ILE A 232 -20.86 24.09 1.46
N GLY A 233 -20.51 23.69 0.24
CA GLY A 233 -19.98 22.35 -0.03
C GLY A 233 -18.61 22.14 0.63
N MET A 234 -17.76 23.16 0.58
CA MET A 234 -16.44 23.14 1.22
C MET A 234 -16.53 23.06 2.74
N ALA A 235 -17.41 23.84 3.38
CA ALA A 235 -17.60 23.79 4.83
C ALA A 235 -18.04 22.40 5.29
N ALA A 236 -19.03 21.81 4.61
CA ALA A 236 -19.48 20.44 4.90
C ALA A 236 -18.36 19.40 4.70
N ALA A 237 -17.52 19.57 3.68
CA ALA A 237 -16.36 18.72 3.44
C ALA A 237 -15.32 18.82 4.55
N LEU A 238 -15.01 20.04 5.01
CA LEU A 238 -14.03 20.31 6.06
C LEU A 238 -14.51 19.84 7.44
N ASP A 239 -15.79 20.02 7.76
CA ASP A 239 -16.40 19.53 9.00
C ASP A 239 -16.39 17.99 9.09
N GLY A 240 -16.43 17.32 7.94
CA GLY A 240 -16.42 15.86 7.81
C GLY A 240 -15.04 15.21 7.83
N LEU A 241 -13.95 15.98 7.97
CA LEU A 241 -12.60 15.43 7.87
C LEU A 241 -12.25 14.52 9.07
N PRO A 242 -11.62 13.36 8.84
CA PRO A 242 -11.17 12.48 9.89
C PRO A 242 -10.04 13.16 10.68
N THR A 243 -10.03 12.93 11.98
CA THR A 243 -8.92 13.32 12.85
C THR A 243 -8.27 12.04 13.38
N PRO A 244 -6.94 11.85 13.23
CA PRO A 244 -5.98 12.74 12.56
C PRO A 244 -6.05 12.64 11.03
N HIS A 245 -5.63 13.71 10.33
CA HIS A 245 -5.43 13.72 8.87
C HIS A 245 -4.03 14.21 8.50
N GLY A 246 -3.59 13.85 7.28
CA GLY A 246 -2.33 14.32 6.70
C GLY A 246 -2.51 15.67 6.03
N ALA A 247 -1.65 15.95 5.04
CA ALA A 247 -1.76 17.18 4.24
C ALA A 247 -3.12 17.30 3.54
N ILE A 248 -3.63 18.53 3.44
CA ILE A 248 -4.80 18.89 2.65
C ILE A 248 -4.30 19.47 1.32
N ILE A 249 -4.69 18.82 0.22
CA ILE A 249 -4.31 19.21 -1.14
C ILE A 249 -5.55 19.63 -1.91
N THR A 250 -5.56 20.82 -2.48
CA THR A 250 -6.62 21.25 -3.40
C THR A 250 -6.17 21.11 -4.84
N VAL A 251 -7.08 20.70 -5.72
CA VAL A 251 -6.87 20.61 -7.16
C VAL A 251 -7.97 21.41 -7.85
N GLY A 252 -7.54 22.42 -8.61
CA GLY A 252 -8.35 23.37 -9.35
C GLY A 252 -8.50 24.73 -8.67
N ASP A 253 -8.62 25.77 -9.50
CA ASP A 253 -8.69 27.17 -9.09
C ASP A 253 -9.87 27.46 -8.18
N VAL A 254 -11.08 27.02 -8.56
CA VAL A 254 -12.29 27.28 -7.77
C VAL A 254 -12.18 26.66 -6.37
N THR A 255 -11.78 25.39 -6.29
CA THR A 255 -11.64 24.67 -5.01
C THR A 255 -10.59 25.33 -4.12
N THR A 256 -9.46 25.72 -4.69
CA THR A 256 -8.38 26.41 -3.98
C THR A 256 -8.84 27.79 -3.50
N LYS A 257 -9.47 28.57 -4.38
CA LYS A 257 -9.96 29.92 -4.07
C LYS A 257 -11.01 29.90 -2.97
N THR A 258 -11.99 28.99 -3.03
CA THR A 258 -13.02 28.84 -2.01
C THR A 258 -12.40 28.56 -0.63
N MET A 259 -11.41 27.67 -0.56
CA MET A 259 -10.74 27.38 0.72
C MET A 259 -10.02 28.62 1.28
N LEU A 260 -9.32 29.37 0.41
CA LEU A 260 -8.62 30.60 0.79
C LEU A 260 -9.58 31.72 1.24
N ASP A 261 -10.74 31.86 0.58
CA ASP A 261 -11.77 32.85 0.94
C ASP A 261 -12.39 32.55 2.31
N MET A 262 -12.46 31.27 2.68
CA MET A 262 -12.83 30.83 4.03
C MET A 262 -11.71 31.05 5.07
N GLY A 263 -10.58 31.63 4.67
CA GLY A 263 -9.43 31.92 5.54
C GLY A 263 -8.55 30.71 5.82
N LEU A 264 -8.66 29.63 5.04
CA LEU A 264 -7.89 28.40 5.19
C LEU A 264 -6.94 28.24 4.01
N THR A 265 -5.66 27.98 4.29
CA THR A 265 -4.67 27.73 3.23
C THR A 265 -4.42 26.23 3.14
N PRO A 266 -4.60 25.59 1.97
CA PRO A 266 -4.21 24.20 1.79
C PRO A 266 -2.69 24.06 1.87
N ASP A 267 -2.21 22.88 2.27
CA ASP A 267 -0.78 22.59 2.32
C ASP A 267 -0.18 22.60 0.91
N ILE A 268 -0.92 22.07 -0.06
CA ILE A 268 -0.54 22.09 -1.48
C ILE A 268 -1.77 22.48 -2.32
N ALA A 269 -1.62 23.43 -3.23
CA ALA A 269 -2.63 23.74 -4.24
C ALA A 269 -2.09 23.42 -5.64
N LEU A 270 -2.89 22.75 -6.47
CA LEU A 270 -2.65 22.59 -7.89
C LEU A 270 -3.67 23.42 -8.65
N ILE A 271 -3.21 24.33 -9.50
CA ILE A 271 -4.07 25.25 -10.27
C ILE A 271 -3.57 25.32 -11.70
N ASP A 272 -4.46 25.50 -12.67
CA ASP A 272 -4.09 25.70 -14.08
C ASP A 272 -4.22 27.16 -14.51
N GLY A 273 -4.91 28.00 -13.72
CA GLY A 273 -5.19 29.38 -14.09
C GLY A 273 -6.21 29.51 -15.24
N PHE A 274 -6.91 28.41 -15.58
CA PHE A 274 -7.84 28.30 -16.70
C PHE A 274 -9.14 27.56 -16.31
N THR A 275 -10.14 28.23 -15.75
CA THR A 275 -11.49 27.61 -15.76
C THR A 275 -12.15 27.78 -17.12
N LYS A 276 -11.93 26.81 -18.01
CA LYS A 276 -12.61 26.60 -19.32
C LYS A 276 -12.36 27.67 -20.40
N ARG A 277 -11.33 27.46 -21.24
CA ARG A 277 -11.18 28.02 -22.61
C ARG A 277 -11.22 29.55 -22.76
N SER A 278 -11.17 30.30 -21.66
CA SER A 278 -11.02 31.75 -21.57
C SER A 278 -10.31 32.09 -20.26
N GLU A 279 -9.58 33.20 -20.22
CA GLU A 279 -8.92 33.73 -19.03
C GLU A 279 -9.90 33.78 -17.86
N LEU A 280 -9.48 33.29 -16.67
CA LEU A 280 -10.28 33.32 -15.45
C LEU A 280 -10.82 34.73 -15.16
N ASP A 281 -12.09 34.83 -14.79
CA ASP A 281 -12.62 36.04 -14.16
C ASP A 281 -11.74 36.41 -12.97
N GLU A 282 -11.39 37.69 -12.81
CA GLU A 282 -10.52 38.18 -11.73
C GLU A 282 -10.97 37.71 -10.33
N SER A 283 -12.26 37.48 -10.13
CA SER A 283 -12.81 36.97 -8.86
C SER A 283 -12.41 35.53 -8.53
N LEU A 284 -12.05 34.73 -9.53
CA LEU A 284 -11.67 33.33 -9.39
C LEU A 284 -10.15 33.12 -9.41
N LYS A 285 -9.36 34.17 -9.69
CA LYS A 285 -7.90 34.09 -9.65
C LYS A 285 -7.44 33.81 -8.23
N VAL A 286 -6.65 32.74 -8.09
CA VAL A 286 -6.03 32.37 -6.82
C VAL A 286 -4.93 33.37 -6.49
N ASN A 287 -4.96 33.94 -5.27
CA ASN A 287 -3.87 34.77 -4.77
C ASN A 287 -2.69 33.85 -4.37
N THR A 288 -1.84 33.55 -5.35
CA THR A 288 -0.69 32.65 -5.16
C THR A 288 0.32 33.19 -4.14
N GLY A 289 0.33 34.49 -3.86
CA GLY A 289 1.20 35.10 -2.83
C GLY A 289 0.87 34.71 -1.38
N LEU A 290 -0.19 33.94 -1.15
CA LEU A 290 -0.49 33.34 0.17
C LEU A 290 0.32 32.05 0.43
N PHE A 291 0.94 31.48 -0.60
CA PHE A 291 1.78 30.29 -0.49
C PHE A 291 3.24 30.68 -0.30
N GLN A 292 3.98 29.88 0.46
CA GLN A 292 5.40 30.14 0.73
C GLN A 292 6.30 29.70 -0.43
N HIS A 293 5.84 28.70 -1.19
CA HIS A 293 6.58 28.14 -2.30
C HIS A 293 5.73 28.03 -3.56
N HIS A 294 6.39 28.18 -4.71
CA HIS A 294 5.78 28.09 -6.04
C HIS A 294 6.55 27.07 -6.87
N LEU A 295 5.81 26.19 -7.54
CA LEU A 295 6.31 25.28 -8.57
C LEU A 295 5.51 25.48 -9.84
N HIS A 296 6.13 25.16 -10.97
CA HIS A 296 5.48 25.15 -12.27
C HIS A 296 5.62 23.79 -12.92
N SER A 297 4.63 23.39 -13.72
CA SER A 297 4.68 22.20 -14.56
C SER A 297 3.91 22.42 -15.86
N GLU A 298 4.13 21.55 -16.84
CA GLU A 298 3.42 21.56 -18.12
C GLU A 298 2.64 20.26 -18.26
N ASN A 299 1.34 20.30 -18.54
CA ASN A 299 0.54 19.09 -18.71
C ASN A 299 -0.59 19.26 -19.74
N PRO A 300 -0.39 18.89 -21.01
CA PRO A 300 -1.44 18.98 -22.01
C PRO A 300 -2.68 18.15 -21.67
N ALA A 301 -3.82 18.56 -22.21
CA ALA A 301 -5.11 17.92 -21.97
C ALA A 301 -5.08 16.39 -22.19
N GLY A 302 -5.65 15.64 -21.23
CA GLY A 302 -5.70 14.17 -21.26
C GLY A 302 -4.34 13.45 -21.14
N HIS A 303 -3.29 14.14 -20.69
CA HIS A 303 -1.96 13.56 -20.44
C HIS A 303 -1.56 13.61 -18.97
N LEU A 304 -0.56 12.81 -18.61
CA LEU A 304 0.26 12.97 -17.41
C LEU A 304 1.72 13.03 -17.87
N THR A 305 2.30 14.23 -17.84
CA THR A 305 3.68 14.46 -18.26
C THR A 305 4.69 14.14 -17.16
N PRO A 306 5.97 13.91 -17.52
CA PRO A 306 7.05 13.86 -16.55
C PRO A 306 7.16 15.15 -15.72
N SER A 307 6.89 16.31 -16.33
CA SER A 307 6.93 17.62 -15.68
C SER A 307 5.94 17.68 -14.51
N LEU A 308 4.67 17.32 -14.74
CA LEU A 308 3.64 17.28 -13.71
C LEU A 308 3.98 16.22 -12.63
N ASN A 309 4.35 15.01 -13.05
CA ASN A 309 4.65 13.91 -12.12
C ASN A 309 5.79 14.26 -11.15
N GLN A 310 6.86 14.88 -11.65
CA GLN A 310 8.00 15.29 -10.85
C GLN A 310 7.68 16.48 -9.96
N ALA A 311 6.89 17.44 -10.46
CA ALA A 311 6.44 18.59 -9.67
C ALA A 311 5.56 18.15 -8.49
N ILE A 312 4.63 17.21 -8.70
CA ILE A 312 3.82 16.62 -7.62
C ILE A 312 4.70 15.88 -6.62
N ALA A 313 5.64 15.05 -7.10
CA ALA A 313 6.57 14.34 -6.21
C ALA A 313 7.40 15.30 -5.35
N LYS A 314 7.81 16.44 -5.89
CA LYS A 314 8.53 17.49 -5.17
C LYS A 314 7.61 18.24 -4.19
N ALA A 315 6.39 18.55 -4.59
CA ALA A 315 5.40 19.25 -3.78
C ALA A 315 5.06 18.45 -2.50
N LEU A 316 4.91 17.13 -2.62
CA LEU A 316 4.63 16.24 -1.49
C LEU A 316 5.75 16.14 -0.45
N LEU A 317 6.94 16.68 -0.73
CA LEU A 317 8.07 16.76 0.19
C LEU A 317 8.16 18.14 0.88
N ALA A 318 7.31 19.10 0.51
CA ALA A 318 7.32 20.42 1.11
C ALA A 318 6.82 20.38 2.56
N GLU A 319 7.53 21.08 3.45
CA GLU A 319 7.10 21.29 4.84
C GLU A 319 6.24 22.56 4.99
N GLU A 320 6.33 23.46 4.01
CA GLU A 320 5.63 24.74 3.94
C GLU A 320 4.57 24.72 2.82
N THR A 321 3.59 25.62 2.92
CA THR A 321 2.51 25.75 1.94
C THR A 321 3.04 26.02 0.53
N LEU A 322 2.55 25.26 -0.46
CA LEU A 322 3.05 25.29 -1.82
C LEU A 322 1.92 25.39 -2.84
N VAL A 323 2.09 26.23 -3.87
CA VAL A 323 1.24 26.23 -5.06
C VAL A 323 2.01 25.68 -6.26
N LEU A 324 1.39 24.76 -6.99
CA LEU A 324 1.85 24.20 -8.25
C LEU A 324 0.95 24.71 -9.37
N GLU A 325 1.51 25.61 -10.18
CA GLU A 325 0.85 26.18 -11.35
C GLU A 325 1.12 25.28 -12.57
N VAL A 326 0.05 24.80 -13.21
CA VAL A 326 0.09 23.83 -14.31
C VAL A 326 -0.25 24.56 -15.62
N ASP A 327 0.69 24.62 -16.55
CA ASP A 327 0.40 25.04 -17.93
C ASP A 327 -0.28 23.87 -18.66
N GLY A 328 -1.62 23.89 -18.70
CA GLY A 328 -2.45 22.85 -19.32
C GLY A 328 -3.64 22.43 -18.47
N GLU A 329 -3.82 21.13 -18.21
CA GLU A 329 -4.91 20.58 -17.38
C GLU A 329 -4.33 19.86 -16.14
N GLU A 330 -4.96 20.06 -14.98
CA GLU A 330 -4.66 19.41 -13.70
C GLU A 330 -5.63 18.27 -13.35
N ASP A 331 -6.68 18.05 -14.14
CA ASP A 331 -7.79 17.10 -13.89
C ASP A 331 -7.33 15.67 -13.53
N LEU A 332 -6.23 15.21 -14.12
CA LEU A 332 -5.68 13.86 -13.90
C LEU A 332 -4.67 13.78 -12.75
N ALA A 333 -4.23 14.93 -12.21
CA ALA A 333 -3.27 15.00 -11.11
C ALA A 333 -3.68 14.20 -9.85
N PRO A 334 -4.97 14.11 -9.45
CA PRO A 334 -5.38 13.31 -8.30
C PRO A 334 -4.91 11.85 -8.36
N LEU A 335 -4.81 11.24 -9.55
CA LEU A 335 -4.31 9.87 -9.70
C LEU A 335 -2.85 9.74 -9.24
N VAL A 336 -2.03 10.71 -9.63
CA VAL A 336 -0.59 10.78 -9.30
C VAL A 336 -0.40 11.14 -7.84
N ILE A 337 -1.14 12.15 -7.36
CA ILE A 337 -1.12 12.58 -5.95
C ILE A 337 -1.42 11.39 -5.05
N HIS A 338 -2.52 10.67 -5.27
CA HIS A 338 -2.86 9.53 -4.41
C HIS A 338 -1.82 8.41 -4.48
N CYS A 339 -1.19 8.14 -5.63
CA CYS A 339 -0.12 7.14 -5.71
C CYS A 339 1.09 7.53 -4.84
N LEU A 340 1.49 8.80 -4.85
CA LEU A 340 2.73 9.27 -4.22
C LEU A 340 2.57 9.78 -2.79
N ALA A 341 1.40 10.30 -2.42
CA ALA A 341 1.18 10.95 -1.13
C ALA A 341 1.20 9.98 0.05
N PRO A 342 1.58 10.42 1.25
CA PRO A 342 1.37 9.64 2.47
C PRO A 342 -0.11 9.24 2.67
N ILE A 343 -0.32 8.11 3.35
CA ILE A 343 -1.64 7.69 3.81
C ILE A 343 -2.18 8.75 4.77
N GLY A 344 -3.46 9.07 4.64
CA GLY A 344 -4.12 10.12 5.42
C GLY A 344 -4.13 11.49 4.75
N THR A 345 -3.37 11.69 3.66
CA THR A 345 -3.50 12.90 2.82
C THR A 345 -4.90 13.01 2.23
N ILE A 346 -5.46 14.21 2.31
CA ILE A 346 -6.78 14.57 1.79
C ILE A 346 -6.59 15.30 0.46
N VAL A 347 -7.30 14.86 -0.57
CA VAL A 347 -7.36 15.55 -1.86
C VAL A 347 -8.77 16.08 -2.07
N LEU A 348 -8.87 17.39 -2.28
CA LEU A 348 -10.09 18.14 -2.56
C LEU A 348 -10.07 18.57 -4.01
N TYR A 349 -11.09 18.24 -4.78
CA TYR A 349 -11.20 18.69 -6.17
C TYR A 349 -12.65 18.96 -6.55
N GLY A 350 -12.83 19.93 -7.46
CA GLY A 350 -14.15 20.36 -7.90
C GLY A 350 -14.84 19.30 -8.76
N GLN A 351 -16.14 19.08 -8.54
CA GLN A 351 -17.01 18.36 -9.45
C GLN A 351 -17.97 19.35 -10.11
N PRO A 352 -17.86 19.57 -11.45
CA PRO A 352 -18.67 20.56 -12.15
C PRO A 352 -20.17 20.42 -11.87
N LYS A 353 -20.81 21.55 -11.49
CA LYS A 353 -22.25 21.67 -11.20
C LYS A 353 -22.77 20.80 -10.05
N ARG A 354 -21.89 20.23 -9.23
CA ARG A 354 -22.27 19.33 -8.14
C ARG A 354 -21.69 19.77 -6.79
N GLY A 355 -20.42 20.16 -6.73
CA GLY A 355 -19.79 20.59 -5.48
C GLY A 355 -18.31 20.18 -5.42
N VAL A 356 -17.83 19.78 -4.23
CA VAL A 356 -16.45 19.37 -4.00
C VAL A 356 -16.38 17.88 -3.66
N VAL A 357 -15.39 17.19 -4.22
CA VAL A 357 -15.10 15.80 -3.90
C VAL A 357 -13.94 15.76 -2.92
N VAL A 358 -14.11 14.96 -1.86
CA VAL A 358 -13.09 14.70 -0.86
C VAL A 358 -12.65 13.25 -0.98
N GLN A 359 -11.35 13.02 -1.19
CA GLN A 359 -10.77 11.69 -1.21
C GLN A 359 -9.60 11.57 -0.24
N TYR A 360 -9.72 10.62 0.68
CA TYR A 360 -8.64 10.24 1.59
C TYR A 360 -7.70 9.26 0.90
N THR A 361 -6.40 9.49 1.05
CA THR A 361 -5.38 8.57 0.54
C THR A 361 -5.28 7.35 1.47
N SER A 362 -5.76 6.21 1.00
CA SER A 362 -5.62 4.89 1.65
C SER A 362 -4.85 3.91 0.76
N LEU A 363 -4.55 2.70 1.26
CA LEU A 363 -3.94 1.65 0.43
C LEU A 363 -4.87 1.22 -0.71
N GLU A 364 -6.18 1.18 -0.46
CA GLU A 364 -7.21 0.83 -1.44
C GLU A 364 -7.29 1.88 -2.55
N VAL A 365 -7.24 3.17 -2.17
CA VAL A 365 -7.25 4.28 -3.14
C VAL A 365 -5.97 4.27 -3.96
N LYS A 366 -4.81 4.10 -3.32
CA LYS A 366 -3.52 3.91 -4.01
C LYS A 366 -3.56 2.76 -5.01
N GLN A 367 -4.14 1.62 -4.62
CA GLN A 367 -4.30 0.47 -5.51
C GLN A 367 -5.21 0.78 -6.70
N ARG A 368 -6.33 1.47 -6.47
CA ARG A 368 -7.22 1.92 -7.53
C ARG A 368 -6.53 2.88 -8.50
N CYS A 369 -5.83 3.90 -8.00
CA CYS A 369 -5.08 4.83 -8.83
C CYS A 369 -3.97 4.13 -9.63
N ARG A 370 -3.21 3.22 -9.00
CA ARG A 370 -2.19 2.42 -9.69
C ARG A 370 -2.80 1.56 -10.80
N TYR A 371 -3.98 0.98 -10.58
CA TYR A 371 -4.70 0.24 -11.61
C TYR A 371 -5.14 1.17 -12.76
N LEU A 372 -5.72 2.32 -12.47
CA LEU A 372 -6.12 3.31 -13.48
C LEU A 372 -4.91 3.75 -14.33
N LEU A 373 -3.79 4.08 -13.67
CA LEU A 373 -2.55 4.45 -14.37
C LEU A 373 -2.00 3.32 -15.26
N SER A 374 -2.24 2.05 -14.90
CA SER A 374 -1.82 0.92 -15.74
C SER A 374 -2.58 0.80 -17.07
N LEU A 375 -3.69 1.52 -17.21
CA LEU A 375 -4.49 1.60 -18.42
C LEU A 375 -4.08 2.76 -19.35
N PHE A 376 -3.14 3.61 -18.93
CA PHE A 376 -2.61 4.70 -19.76
C PHE A 376 -1.62 4.16 -20.81
N GLU A 377 -1.60 4.80 -21.97
CA GLU A 377 -0.63 4.50 -23.02
C GLU A 377 0.66 5.30 -22.78
N VAL A 378 1.79 4.61 -22.76
CA VAL A 378 3.11 5.26 -22.72
C VAL A 378 3.44 5.76 -24.13
N ILE A 379 3.50 7.07 -24.31
CA ILE A 379 3.94 7.68 -25.56
C ILE A 379 5.47 7.73 -25.55
N GLN A 380 6.07 7.13 -26.58
CA GLN A 380 7.52 7.12 -26.80
C GLN A 380 8.00 8.39 -27.50
#